data_AF-A0A411EAI1-F1
#
_entry.id   AF-A0A411EAI1-F1
#
_cell.length_a   1.000
_cell.length_b   1.000
_cell.length_c   1.000
_cell.angle_alpha   90.00
_cell.angle_beta   90.00
_cell.angle_gamma   90.00
#
_symmetry.space_group_name_H-M   'P 1'
#
loop_
_entity.id
_entity.type
_entity.pdbx_description
1 polymer ?
#
loop_
_entity_poly.entity_id
_entity_poly.type
_entity_poly.pdbx_seq_one_letter_code
_entity_poly.pdbx_strand_id
1 'polypeptide(L)'
;MKIQSKKGVVNHDLSEAPKISRRGLWPFLAASLVFPMFARSNSKRSVRSEDHNVDAKEYETLLKPDGTVVKVRRSTLSSSRIVKKNVTNKSLLSWLSRK
;
A
#
# COMPACT_ATOMS: atom_id res chain seq x y z
N MET A 1 49.78 -59.72 7.65
CA MET A 1 50.08 -58.26 7.59
C MET A 1 50.45 -57.86 6.17
N LYS A 2 49.55 -57.17 5.45
CA LYS A 2 49.83 -55.93 4.69
C LYS A 2 48.51 -55.50 4.03
N ILE A 3 47.99 -54.41 4.57
CA ILE A 3 46.93 -53.58 4.01
C ILE A 3 47.44 -53.03 2.68
N GLN A 4 46.59 -52.89 1.67
CA GLN A 4 46.50 -51.69 0.82
C GLN A 4 45.08 -51.60 0.23
N SER A 5 44.30 -50.69 0.80
CA SER A 5 43.02 -50.19 0.29
C SER A 5 43.31 -49.24 -0.87
N LYS A 6 42.83 -49.57 -2.08
CA LYS A 6 42.87 -48.66 -3.23
C LYS A 6 41.45 -48.16 -3.47
N LYS A 7 41.26 -46.87 -3.16
CA LYS A 7 40.03 -46.08 -3.35
C LYS A 7 39.36 -46.40 -4.69
N GLY A 8 38.08 -46.75 -4.63
CA GLY A 8 37.18 -46.67 -5.77
C GLY A 8 37.05 -45.22 -6.21
N VAL A 9 37.34 -44.97 -7.49
CA VAL A 9 37.01 -43.71 -8.14
C VAL A 9 35.54 -43.80 -8.52
N VAL A 10 34.69 -43.13 -7.73
CA VAL A 10 33.29 -42.91 -8.09
C VAL A 10 33.27 -41.78 -9.10
N ASN A 11 33.05 -42.11 -10.36
CA ASN A 11 32.70 -41.10 -11.37
C ASN A 11 31.25 -40.68 -11.08
N HIS A 12 31.06 -39.45 -10.62
CA HIS A 12 29.75 -38.82 -10.71
C HIS A 12 29.51 -38.48 -12.18
N ASP A 13 28.69 -39.30 -12.83
CA ASP A 13 28.20 -39.01 -14.17
C ASP A 13 27.26 -37.79 -14.10
N LEU A 14 27.49 -36.85 -15.00
CA LEU A 14 26.87 -35.53 -15.01
C LEU A 14 25.51 -35.60 -15.70
N SER A 15 24.47 -35.31 -14.94
CA SER A 15 23.15 -34.82 -15.37
C SER A 15 22.36 -35.70 -16.35
N GLU A 16 21.58 -36.65 -15.83
CA GLU A 16 20.31 -36.97 -16.48
C GLU A 16 19.37 -35.77 -16.33
N ALA A 17 18.95 -35.17 -17.45
CA ALA A 17 17.95 -34.11 -17.43
C ALA A 17 16.61 -34.70 -16.94
N PRO A 18 15.98 -34.13 -15.90
CA PRO A 18 14.73 -34.68 -15.38
C PRO A 18 13.65 -34.62 -16.48
N LYS A 19 13.08 -35.78 -16.83
CA LYS A 19 11.92 -35.88 -17.74
C LYS A 19 10.71 -35.21 -17.08
N ILE A 20 10.49 -33.93 -17.39
CA ILE A 20 9.33 -33.17 -16.93
C ILE A 20 8.05 -33.81 -17.49
N SER A 21 7.22 -34.34 -16.58
CA SER A 21 5.87 -34.81 -16.92
C SER A 21 4.90 -33.63 -16.92
N ARG A 22 3.91 -33.62 -17.82
CA ARG A 22 2.88 -32.57 -17.91
C ARG A 22 2.16 -32.34 -16.58
N ARG A 23 2.06 -33.36 -15.73
CA ARG A 23 1.46 -33.29 -14.39
C ARG A 23 2.39 -32.69 -13.33
N GLY A 24 3.71 -32.69 -13.57
CA GLY A 24 4.72 -32.10 -12.69
C GLY A 24 4.88 -30.59 -12.85
N LEU A 25 4.37 -30.00 -13.94
CA LEU A 25 4.39 -28.55 -14.19
C LEU A 25 3.16 -27.83 -13.61
N TRP A 26 2.02 -28.52 -13.48
CA TRP A 26 0.80 -27.98 -12.87
C TRP A 26 0.98 -27.37 -11.48
N PRO A 27 1.72 -27.97 -10.52
CA PRO A 27 1.90 -27.36 -9.20
C PRO A 27 2.66 -26.03 -9.26
N PHE A 28 3.65 -25.90 -10.15
CA PHE A 28 4.39 -24.65 -10.33
C PHE A 28 3.54 -23.57 -11.00
N LEU A 29 2.72 -23.94 -12.00
CA LEU A 29 1.80 -23.01 -12.67
C LEU A 29 0.66 -22.55 -11.73
N ALA A 30 0.14 -23.45 -10.90
CA ALA A 30 -0.87 -23.11 -9.90
C ALA A 30 -0.29 -22.22 -8.80
N ALA A 31 0.94 -22.50 -8.35
CA ALA A 31 1.63 -21.69 -7.36
C ALA A 31 1.92 -20.26 -7.87
N SER A 32 2.34 -20.09 -9.12
CA SER A 32 2.61 -18.76 -9.69
C SER A 32 1.34 -17.91 -9.85
N LEU A 33 0.18 -18.54 -10.07
CA LEU A 33 -1.11 -17.85 -10.17
C LEU A 33 -1.64 -17.37 -8.81
N VAL A 34 -1.39 -18.13 -7.74
CA VAL A 34 -1.88 -17.83 -6.38
C VAL A 34 -0.91 -16.94 -5.59
N PHE A 35 0.39 -16.94 -5.93
CA PHE A 35 1.42 -16.11 -5.32
C PHE A 35 1.08 -14.59 -5.21
N PRO A 36 0.54 -13.92 -6.25
CA PRO A 36 0.21 -12.49 -6.15
C PRO A 36 -0.96 -12.18 -5.21
N MET A 37 -1.81 -13.15 -4.85
CA MET A 37 -2.92 -12.92 -3.91
C MET A 37 -2.46 -12.78 -2.46
N PHE A 38 -1.40 -13.48 -2.06
CA PHE A 38 -0.88 -13.42 -0.70
C PHE A 38 0.11 -12.27 -0.44
N ALA A 39 0.55 -11.57 -1.50
CA ALA A 39 1.46 -10.44 -1.39
C ALA A 39 0.81 -9.15 -0.85
N ARG A 40 -0.50 -9.14 -0.56
CA ARG A 40 -1.20 -7.96 -0.01
C ARG A 40 -1.21 -7.97 1.53
N SER A 41 -0.06 -7.72 2.15
CA SER A 41 0.02 -7.37 3.58
C SER A 41 -0.21 -5.86 3.76
N ASN A 42 -1.42 -5.48 4.17
CA ASN A 42 -1.70 -4.12 4.66
C ASN A 42 -1.22 -3.98 6.11
N SER A 43 0.08 -4.03 6.37
CA SER A 43 0.63 -3.57 7.64
C SER A 43 0.75 -2.05 7.62
N LYS A 44 -0.38 -1.35 7.77
CA LYS A 44 -0.33 -0.05 8.42
C LYS A 44 -0.07 -0.36 9.88
N ARG A 45 1.20 -0.32 10.29
CA ARG A 45 1.59 -0.31 11.69
C ARG A 45 0.88 0.87 12.33
N SER A 46 -0.26 0.60 12.96
CA SER A 46 -0.94 1.52 13.85
C SER A 46 -0.06 1.63 15.09
N VAL A 47 0.90 2.56 15.03
CA VAL A 47 1.46 3.10 16.26
C VAL A 47 0.32 3.89 16.87
N ARG A 48 -0.27 3.26 17.87
CA ARG A 48 -1.12 3.90 18.87
C ARG A 48 -0.27 4.97 19.54
N SER A 49 -0.46 6.19 19.09
CA SER A 49 -0.27 7.38 19.90
C SER A 49 -1.61 8.07 19.89
N GLU A 50 -2.28 8.06 21.05
CA GLU A 50 -3.16 9.15 21.45
C GLU A 50 -2.37 10.46 21.23
N ASP A 51 -2.47 11.02 20.03
CA ASP A 51 -2.01 12.35 19.71
C ASP A 51 -3.12 13.00 18.90
N HIS A 52 -3.82 13.95 19.53
CA HIS A 52 -4.90 14.75 18.97
C HIS A 52 -4.46 15.60 17.74
N ASN A 53 -3.28 15.31 17.16
CA ASN A 53 -2.64 16.03 16.06
C ASN A 53 -2.60 15.26 14.73
N VAL A 54 -2.89 13.95 14.69
CA VAL A 54 -2.84 13.17 13.44
C VAL A 54 -4.00 13.52 12.50
N ASP A 55 -5.19 13.78 13.04
CA ASP A 55 -6.37 14.19 12.26
C ASP A 55 -6.20 15.57 11.61
N ALA A 56 -5.43 16.47 12.22
CA ALA A 56 -5.16 17.81 11.69
C ALA A 56 -4.28 17.79 10.42
N LYS A 57 -3.61 16.66 10.13
CA LYS A 57 -2.82 16.51 8.91
C LYS A 57 -3.65 16.11 7.71
N GLU A 58 -4.71 15.32 7.90
CA GLU A 58 -5.54 14.79 6.80
C GLU A 58 -6.80 15.62 6.55
N TYR A 59 -7.38 16.21 7.60
CA TYR A 59 -8.62 16.98 7.53
C TYR A 59 -8.40 18.44 7.90
N GLU A 60 -9.14 19.32 7.24
CA GLU A 60 -9.19 20.74 7.51
C GLU A 60 -10.63 21.16 7.82
N THR A 61 -10.77 22.04 8.81
CA THR A 61 -12.06 22.54 9.28
C THR A 61 -12.42 23.78 8.48
N LEU A 62 -13.55 23.76 7.79
CA LEU A 62 -14.04 24.82 6.93
C LEU A 62 -15.44 25.28 7.30
N LEU A 63 -15.82 26.43 6.78
CA LEU A 63 -17.16 27.00 6.91
C LEU A 63 -17.96 26.77 5.63
N LYS A 64 -19.18 26.28 5.80
CA LYS A 64 -20.21 26.30 4.76
C LYS A 64 -20.80 27.72 4.60
N PRO A 65 -21.48 28.02 3.49
CA PRO A 65 -22.16 29.31 3.30
C PRO A 65 -23.30 29.54 4.30
N ASP A 66 -23.75 28.51 5.02
CA ASP A 66 -24.71 28.61 6.13
C ASP A 66 -24.03 29.01 7.47
N GLY A 67 -22.71 29.18 7.48
CA GLY A 67 -21.92 29.45 8.69
C GLY A 67 -21.68 28.23 9.60
N THR A 68 -22.08 27.03 9.16
CA THR A 68 -21.83 25.77 9.88
C THR A 68 -20.42 25.28 9.61
N VAL A 69 -19.84 24.63 10.60
CA VAL A 69 -18.50 24.04 10.53
C VAL A 69 -18.55 22.63 9.93
N VAL A 70 -17.63 22.32 9.00
CA VAL A 70 -17.48 20.99 8.39
C VAL A 70 -16.00 20.60 8.34
N LYS A 71 -15.69 19.32 8.54
CA LYS A 71 -14.36 18.75 8.31
C LYS A 71 -14.25 18.21 6.88
N VAL A 72 -13.27 18.67 6.12
CA VAL A 72 -13.04 18.28 4.73
C VAL A 72 -11.64 17.70 4.57
N ARG A 73 -11.46 16.69 3.72
CA ARG A 73 -10.15 16.11 3.42
C ARG A 73 -9.27 17.10 2.65
N ARG A 74 -8.00 17.23 3.03
CA ARG A 74 -7.04 18.10 2.32
C ARG A 74 -6.83 17.72 0.86
N SER A 75 -6.89 16.43 0.52
CA SER A 75 -6.79 15.95 -0.86
C SER A 75 -7.88 16.51 -1.79
N THR A 76 -9.07 16.76 -1.23
CA THR A 76 -10.19 17.36 -1.95
C THR A 76 -10.01 18.87 -2.08
N LEU A 77 -9.41 19.52 -1.08
CA LEU A 77 -9.11 20.95 -1.13
C LEU A 77 -8.02 21.28 -2.14
N SER A 78 -6.98 20.45 -2.24
CA SER A 78 -5.91 20.63 -3.23
C SER A 78 -6.38 20.49 -4.68
N SER A 79 -7.44 19.71 -4.94
CA SER A 79 -8.03 19.56 -6.28
C SER A 79 -9.20 20.52 -6.54
N SER A 80 -9.58 21.32 -5.55
CA SER A 80 -10.70 22.25 -5.67
C SER A 80 -10.33 23.50 -6.48
N ARG A 81 -11.32 24.08 -7.16
CA ARG A 81 -11.14 25.34 -7.91
C ARG A 81 -11.35 26.52 -6.97
N ILE A 82 -10.37 27.41 -6.91
CA ILE A 82 -10.51 28.69 -6.21
C ILE A 82 -11.41 29.62 -7.04
N VAL A 83 -12.57 29.99 -6.47
CA VAL A 83 -13.54 30.89 -7.14
C VAL A 83 -13.16 32.36 -6.99
N LYS A 84 -12.76 32.79 -5.79
CA LYS A 84 -12.37 34.18 -5.50
C LYS A 84 -11.30 34.21 -4.41
N LYS A 85 -10.15 34.83 -4.72
CA LYS A 85 -9.07 35.06 -3.76
C LYS A 85 -9.29 36.37 -3.01
N ASN A 86 -8.74 36.50 -1.80
CA ASN A 86 -8.69 37.75 -1.02
C ASN A 86 -10.05 38.46 -0.86
N VAL A 87 -11.06 37.74 -0.38
CA VAL A 87 -12.38 38.32 -0.10
C VAL A 87 -12.34 39.26 1.12
N THR A 88 -13.06 40.37 1.04
CA THR A 88 -13.22 41.32 2.17
C THR A 88 -14.22 40.80 3.19
N ASN A 89 -14.12 41.22 4.44
CA ASN A 89 -15.05 40.81 5.51
C ASN A 89 -16.52 41.10 5.17
N LYS A 90 -16.80 42.23 4.51
CA LYS A 90 -18.16 42.56 4.04
C LYS A 90 -18.67 41.55 3.02
N SER A 91 -17.83 41.20 2.04
CA SER A 91 -18.15 40.19 1.02
C SER A 91 -18.31 38.79 1.62
N LEU A 92 -17.48 38.43 2.60
CA LEU A 92 -17.57 37.15 3.32
C LEU A 92 -18.89 37.06 4.10
N LEU A 93 -19.25 38.11 4.84
CA LEU A 93 -20.48 38.15 5.64
C LEU A 93 -21.72 38.00 4.76
N SER A 94 -21.79 38.73 3.62
CA SER A 94 -22.89 38.58 2.67
C SER A 94 -23.01 37.17 2.10
N TRP A 95 -21.89 36.44 2.04
CA TRP A 95 -21.83 35.07 1.52
C TRP A 95 -22.24 34.03 2.56
N LEU A 96 -22.08 34.34 3.85
CA LEU A 96 -22.38 33.46 4.98
C LEU A 96 -23.88 33.41 5.34
N SER A 97 -24.77 33.97 4.52
CA SER A 97 -26.25 33.99 4.67
C SER A 97 -26.79 34.29 6.08
N ARG A 98 -25.96 34.86 6.96
CA ARG A 98 -26.34 35.38 8.27
C ARG A 98 -26.95 36.75 8.03
N LYS A 99 -28.28 36.81 8.02
CA LYS A 99 -29.02 38.06 8.11
C LYS A 99 -28.83 38.70 9.47
#